data_AF-A0A9E3SES8-F1
#
_entry.id   AF-A0A9E3SES8-F1
#
_cell.length_a   1.000
_cell.length_b   1.000
_cell.length_c   1.000
_cell.angle_alpha   90.00
_cell.angle_beta   90.00
_cell.angle_gamma   90.00
#
_symmetry.space_group_name_H-M   'P 1'
#
loop_
_entity.id
_entity.type
_entity.pdbx_description
1 polymer ?
#
loop_
_entity_poly.entity_id
_entity_poly.type
_entity_poly.pdbx_seq_one_letter_code
_entity_poly.pdbx_strand_id
1 'polypeptide(L)' 'IALIIGNEVHGVSDKALSYCDLAIEIPQAGTKHSLNVSVCTGIVLWHFFSRWKSIL' A
#
# COMPACT_ATOMS: atom_id res chain seq x y z
N ILE A 1 11.16 6.90 5.04
CA ILE A 1 10.21 6.08 4.25
C ILE A 1 8.82 6.50 4.67
N ALA A 2 7.97 6.86 3.72
CA ALA A 2 6.56 7.18 3.95
C ALA A 2 5.69 6.24 3.11
N LEU A 3 4.57 5.80 3.67
CA LEU A 3 3.56 5.03 2.95
C LEU A 3 2.37 5.95 2.69
N ILE A 4 2.02 6.15 1.42
CA ILE A 4 0.83 6.89 1.01
C ILE A 4 -0.27 5.86 0.69
N ILE A 5 -1.37 5.91 1.44
CA ILE A 5 -2.51 5.03 1.25
C ILE A 5 -3.67 5.85 0.70
N GLY A 6 -4.34 5.29 -0.32
CA GLY A 6 -5.47 5.93 -0.98
C GLY A 6 -6.74 5.95 -0.14
N ASN A 7 -7.63 6.87 -0.47
CA ASN A 7 -9.00 6.87 0.03
C ASN A 7 -9.77 5.65 -0.50
N GLU A 8 -10.73 5.14 0.28
CA GLU A 8 -11.53 3.96 -0.02
C GLU A 8 -12.27 4.03 -1.36
N VAL A 9 -12.69 5.23 -1.77
CA VAL A 9 -13.50 5.44 -2.97
C VAL A 9 -12.65 6.03 -4.09
N HIS A 10 -11.84 7.03 -3.76
CA HIS A 10 -11.14 7.84 -4.76
C HIS A 10 -9.68 7.42 -4.99
N GLY A 11 -9.16 6.47 -4.21
CA GLY A 11 -7.76 6.05 -4.31
C GLY A 11 -6.79 7.17 -3.91
N VAL A 12 -5.59 7.13 -4.49
CA VAL A 12 -4.54 8.15 -4.27
C VAL A 12 -4.68 9.23 -5.34
N SER A 13 -4.72 10.50 -4.93
CA SER A 13 -4.76 11.62 -5.88
C SER A 13 -3.46 11.73 -6.70
N ASP A 14 -3.55 12.23 -7.94
CA ASP A 14 -2.38 12.49 -8.81
C ASP A 14 -1.32 13.37 -8.15
N LYS A 15 -1.76 14.37 -7.37
CA LYS A 15 -0.86 15.22 -6.59
C LYS A 15 -0.05 14.41 -5.58
N ALA A 16 -0.69 13.50 -4.85
CA ALA A 16 0.00 12.63 -3.90
C ALA A 16 0.94 11.63 -4.63
N LEU A 17 0.50 11.07 -5.77
CA LEU A 17 1.34 10.21 -6.61
C LEU A 17 2.60 10.93 -7.12
N SER A 18 2.52 12.23 -7.40
CA SER A 18 3.68 13.02 -7.84
C SER A 18 4.81 13.12 -6.81
N TYR A 19 4.53 12.82 -5.54
CA TYR A 19 5.54 12.76 -4.47
C TYR A 19 6.06 11.34 -4.21
N CYS A 20 5.54 10.32 -4.90
CA CYS A 20 5.94 8.92 -4.69
C CYS A 20 7.13 8.55 -5.56
N ASP A 21 8.16 7.95 -4.96
CA ASP A 21 9.29 7.37 -5.70
C ASP A 21 8.91 6.04 -6.38
N LEU A 22 7.99 5.28 -5.76
CA LEU A 22 7.60 3.93 -6.15
C LEU A 22 6.13 3.68 -5.83
N ALA A 23 5.51 2.73 -6.55
CA ALA A 23 4.18 2.20 -6.26
C ALA A 23 4.27 0.72 -5.89
N ILE A 24 3.49 0.31 -4.89
CA ILE A 24 3.42 -1.08 -4.42
C ILE A 24 1.97 -1.55 -4.59
N GLU A 25 1.80 -2.72 -5.21
CA GLU A 25 0.52 -3.37 -5.36
C GLU A 25 0.52 -4.72 -4.63
N ILE A 26 -0.59 -5.02 -3.94
CA ILE A 26 -0.85 -6.36 -3.41
C ILE A 26 -1.59 -7.14 -4.52
N PRO A 27 -1.05 -8.26 -5.01
CA PRO A 27 -1.75 -9.06 -6.01
C PRO A 27 -3.12 -9.52 -5.49
N GLN A 28 -4.15 -9.32 -6.31
CA GLN A 28 -5.54 -9.69 -5.99
C GLN A 28 -6.04 -10.76 -6.96
N ALA A 29 -6.93 -11.62 -6.48
CA ALA A 29 -7.63 -12.61 -7.29
C ALA A 29 -9.13 -12.56 -7.03
N GLY A 30 -9.93 -12.96 -8.02
CA GLY A 30 -11.39 -12.90 -7.96
C GLY A 30 -11.96 -11.62 -8.58
N THR A 31 -13.18 -11.26 -8.17
CA THR A 31 -13.96 -10.18 -8.79
C THR A 31 -13.90 -8.84 -8.06
N LYS A 32 -13.19 -8.77 -6.92
CA LYS A 32 -12.98 -7.52 -6.18
C LYS A 32 -11.79 -6.78 -6.76
N HIS A 33 -11.99 -5.49 -7.02
CA HIS A 33 -10.98 -4.62 -7.63
C HIS A 33 -10.06 -3.94 -6.59
N SER A 34 -10.43 -3.96 -5.31
CA SER A 34 -9.62 -3.41 -4.23
C SER A 34 -9.82 -4.14 -2.91
N LEU A 35 -8.80 -4.09 -2.07
CA LEU A 35 -8.86 -4.45 -0.66
C LEU A 35 -9.33 -3.24 0.17
N ASN A 36 -9.89 -3.52 1.34
CA ASN A 36 -10.15 -2.49 2.33
C ASN A 36 -8.83 -1.78 2.72
N VAL A 37 -8.90 -0.46 2.91
CA VAL A 37 -7.74 0.39 3.23
C VAL A 37 -6.97 -0.10 4.45
N SER A 38 -7.65 -0.50 5.53
CA SER A 38 -7.00 -1.02 6.74
C SER A 38 -6.30 -2.36 6.51
N VAL A 39 -6.92 -3.25 5.71
CA VAL A 39 -6.37 -4.58 5.37
C VAL A 39 -5.12 -4.42 4.50
N CYS A 40 -5.20 -3.60 3.44
CA CYS A 40 -4.07 -3.28 2.58
C CYS A 40 -2.89 -2.71 3.40
N THR A 41 -3.18 -1.71 4.23
CA THR A 41 -2.17 -1.05 5.08
C THR A 41 -1.50 -2.05 6.03
N GLY A 42 -2.28 -2.93 6.68
CA GLY A 42 -1.75 -3.95 7.59
C GLY A 42 -0.79 -4.92 6.90
N ILE A 43 -1.13 -5.39 5.70
CA ILE A 43 -0.28 -6.30 4.90
C ILE A 43 1.05 -5.61 4.54
N VAL A 44 0.98 -4.38 4.04
CA VAL A 44 2.18 -3.62 3.64
C VAL A 44 3.09 -3.35 4.84
N LEU A 45 2.53 -2.93 5.98
CA LEU A 45 3.29 -2.68 7.21
C LEU A 45 3.96 -3.95 7.72
N TRP A 46 3.26 -5.09 7.76
CA TRP A 46 3.84 -6.35 8.21
C TRP A 46 4.98 -6.81 7.30
N HIS A 47 4.80 -6.75 5.97
CA HIS A 47 5.84 -7.13 5.01
C HIS A 47 7.08 -6.22 5.14
N PHE A 48 6.86 -4.91 5.26
CA PHE A 48 7.93 -3.94 5.46
C PHE A 48 8.70 -4.21 6.75
N PHE A 49 8.01 -4.38 7.88
CA PHE A 49 8.64 -4.62 9.17
C PHE A 49 9.36 -5.97 9.25
N SER A 50 8.79 -7.01 8.64
CA SER A 50 9.41 -8.35 8.61
C SER A 50 10.72 -8.35 7.83
N ARG A 51 10.79 -7.61 6.72
CA ARG A 51 12.05 -7.42 5.98
C ARG A 51 13.02 -6.51 6.72
N TRP A 52 12.52 -5.47 7.40
CA TRP A 52 13.36 -4.58 8.21
C TRP A 52 14.09 -5.34 9.32
N LYS A 53 13.38 -6.20 10.06
CA LYS A 53 13.98 -7.07 11.09
C LYS A 53 15.00 -8.07 10.55
N SER A 54 14.93 -8.43 9.27
CA SER A 54 15.91 -9.33 8.65
C SER A 54 17.22 -8.62 8.27
N ILE A 55 17.24 -7.29 8.32
CA ILE A 55 18.40 -6.45 7.95
C ILE A 55 19.11 -5.91 9.21
N LEU A 56 18.44 -5.95 10.37
CA LEU A 56 19.03 -5.75 11.70
C LEU A 56 19.50 -7.08 12.28
#